data_AF-A0A7C9VH93-F1
#
_entry.id   AF-A0A7C9VH93-F1
#
_cell.length_a   1.000
_cell.length_b   1.000
_cell.length_c   1.000
_cell.angle_alpha   90.00
_cell.angle_beta   90.00
_cell.angle_gamma   90.00
#
_symmetry.space_group_name_H-M   'P 1'
#
loop_
_entity.id
_entity.type
_entity.pdbx_description
1 polymer ?
#
loop_
_entity_poly.entity_id
_entity_poly.type
_entity_poly.pdbx_seq_one_letter_code
_entity_poly.pdbx_strand_id
1 'polypeptide(L)'
;MKLAMSVGNKRHYRIDEIAGRHFMQTGEAADLPKSLMRNCVETVIARAAEALDRVENELPKTFPGAIHQSVKAAVIQRLETLKGSLAKLD
;
A
#
# COMPACT_ATOMS: atom_id res chain seq x y z
N MET A 1 10.57 -2.96 -10.06
CA MET A 1 11.20 -2.81 -8.72
C MET A 1 10.82 -4.01 -7.87
N LYS A 2 11.72 -4.50 -7.02
CA LYS A 2 11.46 -5.65 -6.12
C LYS A 2 11.55 -5.21 -4.66
N LEU A 3 10.69 -5.78 -3.81
CA LEU A 3 10.81 -5.65 -2.35
C LEU A 3 12.01 -6.45 -1.84
N ALA A 4 12.54 -6.05 -0.68
CA ALA A 4 13.57 -6.81 0.01
C ALA A 4 13.02 -8.12 0.58
N MET A 5 11.77 -8.11 1.06
CA MET A 5 11.06 -9.27 1.59
C MET A 5 9.81 -9.53 0.76
N SER A 6 9.54 -10.80 0.47
CA SER A 6 8.36 -11.18 -0.30
C SER A 6 7.09 -11.17 0.52
N VAL A 7 5.95 -11.03 -0.15
CA VAL A 7 4.61 -11.21 0.42
C VAL A 7 3.81 -12.26 -0.34
N GLY A 8 2.79 -12.81 0.31
CA GLY A 8 1.88 -13.80 -0.24
C GLY A 8 2.44 -15.22 -0.24
N ASN A 9 1.61 -16.16 -0.70
CA ASN A 9 1.93 -17.59 -0.67
C ASN A 9 2.97 -18.04 -1.72
N LYS A 10 3.29 -17.19 -2.70
CA LYS A 10 4.21 -17.50 -3.82
C LYS A 10 5.41 -16.56 -3.89
N ARG A 11 5.84 -16.02 -2.74
CA ARG A 11 7.01 -15.12 -2.62
C ARG A 11 6.96 -13.96 -3.64
N HIS A 12 5.88 -13.19 -3.66
CA HIS A 12 5.78 -12.03 -4.55
C HIS A 12 6.77 -10.95 -4.13
N TYR A 13 7.75 -10.68 -4.99
CA TYR A 13 8.73 -9.61 -4.81
C TYR A 13 8.45 -8.38 -5.65
N ARG A 14 7.87 -8.55 -6.85
CA ARG A 14 7.65 -7.45 -7.81
C ARG A 14 6.54 -6.54 -7.31
N ILE A 15 6.88 -5.28 -7.07
CA ILE A 15 5.96 -4.34 -6.39
C ILE A 15 4.71 -4.04 -7.20
N ASP A 16 4.79 -4.11 -8.51
CA ASP A 16 3.72 -3.93 -9.49
C ASP A 16 2.78 -5.13 -9.59
N GLU A 17 3.16 -6.28 -9.04
CA GLU A 17 2.33 -7.49 -8.98
C GLU A 17 1.68 -7.70 -7.61
N ILE A 18 2.04 -6.87 -6.62
CA ILE A 18 1.55 -7.02 -5.25
C ILE A 18 0.18 -6.36 -5.10
N ALA A 19 -0.78 -7.14 -4.58
CA ALA A 19 -2.15 -6.73 -4.34
C ALA A 19 -2.56 -7.02 -2.89
N GLY A 20 -3.69 -6.45 -2.44
CA GLY A 20 -4.20 -6.58 -1.07
C GLY A 20 -4.22 -8.02 -0.55
N ARG A 21 -4.65 -8.98 -1.39
CA ARG A 21 -4.67 -10.42 -1.04
C ARG A 21 -3.31 -10.98 -0.61
N HIS A 22 -2.20 -10.48 -1.13
CA HIS A 22 -0.86 -11.02 -0.78
C HIS A 22 -0.46 -10.62 0.64
N PHE A 23 -0.89 -9.45 1.11
CA PHE A 23 -0.72 -9.08 2.52
C PHE A 23 -1.58 -9.94 3.43
N MET A 24 -2.84 -10.20 3.06
CA MET A 24 -3.73 -11.10 3.80
C MET A 24 -3.14 -12.51 3.94
N GLN A 25 -2.62 -13.08 2.84
CA GLN A 25 -1.93 -14.38 2.84
C GLN A 25 -0.69 -14.38 3.74
N THR A 26 0.08 -13.29 3.77
CA THR A 26 1.27 -13.18 4.63
C THR A 26 0.86 -13.13 6.10
N GLY A 27 -0.20 -12.39 6.43
CA GLY A 27 -0.73 -12.32 7.78
C GLY A 27 -1.29 -13.66 8.25
N GLU A 28 -2.00 -14.39 7.37
CA GLU A 28 -2.49 -15.75 7.65
C GLU A 28 -1.33 -16.71 7.94
N ALA A 29 -0.25 -16.67 7.15
CA ALA A 29 0.94 -17.49 7.40
C ALA A 29 1.71 -17.09 8.67
N ALA A 30 1.46 -15.91 9.21
CA ALA A 30 2.02 -15.40 10.46
C ALA A 30 1.04 -15.54 11.64
N ASP A 31 -0.03 -16.32 11.49
CA ASP A 31 -1.09 -16.53 12.49
C ASP A 31 -1.77 -15.24 12.98
N LEU A 32 -1.84 -14.22 12.12
CA LEU A 32 -2.54 -12.97 12.43
C LEU A 32 -4.03 -13.06 12.12
N PRO A 33 -4.92 -12.51 12.98
CA PRO A 33 -6.35 -12.47 12.70
C PRO A 33 -6.67 -11.77 11.38
N LYS A 34 -7.58 -12.36 10.58
CA LYS A 34 -8.02 -11.78 9.30
C LYS A 34 -8.60 -10.37 9.47
N SER A 35 -9.34 -10.14 10.55
CA SER A 35 -9.90 -8.81 10.88
C SER A 35 -8.83 -7.78 11.15
N LEU A 36 -7.74 -8.15 11.85
CA LEU A 36 -6.59 -7.27 12.08
C LEU A 36 -5.92 -6.89 10.75
N MET A 37 -5.62 -7.88 9.91
CA MET A 37 -4.98 -7.65 8.62
C MET A 37 -5.83 -6.77 7.70
N ARG A 38 -7.14 -7.03 7.64
CA ARG A 38 -8.09 -6.22 6.88
C ARG A 38 -8.11 -4.78 7.39
N ASN A 39 -8.28 -4.58 8.70
CA ASN A 39 -8.33 -3.26 9.31
C ASN A 39 -7.04 -2.46 9.03
N CYS A 40 -5.87 -3.09 9.10
CA CYS A 40 -4.60 -2.43 8.78
C CYS A 40 -4.59 -1.88 7.35
N VAL A 41 -4.98 -2.70 6.36
CA VAL A 41 -4.96 -2.27 4.96
C VAL A 41 -6.06 -1.24 4.68
N GLU A 42 -7.26 -1.40 5.25
CA GLU A 42 -8.35 -0.41 5.16
C GLU A 42 -7.97 0.93 5.77
N THR A 43 -7.25 0.91 6.91
CA THR A 43 -6.73 2.13 7.55
C THR A 43 -5.73 2.84 6.63
N VAL A 44 -4.80 2.11 6.01
CA VAL A 44 -3.86 2.69 5.04
C VAL A 44 -4.62 3.33 3.87
N ILE A 45 -5.62 2.64 3.34
CA ILE A 45 -6.45 3.14 2.24
C ILE A 45 -7.19 4.42 2.64
N ALA A 46 -7.81 4.44 3.81
CA ALA A 46 -8.62 5.57 4.28
C ALA A 46 -7.77 6.81 4.60
N ARG A 47 -6.52 6.62 5.05
CA ARG A 47 -5.65 7.72 5.49
C ARG A 47 -4.72 8.27 4.40
N ALA A 48 -4.53 7.54 3.30
CA ALA A 48 -3.49 7.88 2.34
C ALA A 48 -3.69 9.25 1.66
N ALA A 49 -4.93 9.65 1.35
CA ALA A 49 -5.20 10.96 0.74
C ALA A 49 -4.82 12.11 1.69
N GLU A 50 -5.34 12.09 2.92
CA GLU A 50 -5.02 13.07 3.96
C GLU A 50 -3.51 13.13 4.24
N ALA A 51 -2.83 11.98 4.30
CA ALA A 51 -1.40 11.91 4.51
C ALA A 51 -0.59 12.54 3.36
N LEU A 52 -1.00 12.30 2.11
CA LEU A 52 -0.34 12.90 0.93
C LEU A 52 -0.49 14.42 0.93
N ASP A 53 -1.70 14.93 1.21
CA ASP A 53 -1.97 16.38 1.25
C ASP A 53 -1.22 17.05 2.40
N ARG A 54 -1.16 16.41 3.57
CA ARG A 54 -0.38 16.92 4.70
C ARG A 54 1.10 17.02 4.35
N VAL A 55 1.67 15.96 3.77
CA VAL A 55 3.08 15.96 3.35
C VAL A 55 3.32 17.06 2.31
N GLU A 56 2.46 17.20 1.30
CA GLU A 56 2.61 18.23 0.27
C GLU A 56 2.66 19.66 0.86
N ASN A 57 1.86 19.92 1.89
CA ASN A 57 1.82 21.22 2.59
C ASN A 57 2.99 21.46 3.56
N GLU A 58 3.61 20.40 4.08
CA GLU A 58 4.75 20.48 5.01
C GLU A 58 6.11 20.49 4.29
N LEU A 59 6.14 20.22 2.98
CA LEU A 59 7.39 20.20 2.21
C LEU A 59 8.04 21.61 2.14
N PRO A 60 9.36 21.72 2.34
CA PRO A 60 10.07 22.98 2.13
C PRO A 60 9.91 23.48 0.70
N LYS A 61 9.90 24.80 0.51
CA LYS A 61 9.85 25.41 -0.84
C LYS A 61 11.02 24.99 -1.74
N THR A 62 12.14 24.60 -1.15
CA THR A 62 13.34 24.11 -1.85
C THR A 62 13.28 22.63 -2.20
N PHE A 63 12.24 21.90 -1.77
CA PHE A 63 12.11 20.49 -2.06
C PHE A 63 11.83 20.26 -3.56
N PRO A 64 12.49 19.28 -4.21
CA PRO A 64 12.22 18.98 -5.61
C PRO A 64 10.80 18.45 -5.84
N GLY A 65 9.89 19.29 -6.33
CA GLY A 65 8.48 18.94 -6.54
C GLY A 65 8.28 17.70 -7.43
N ALA A 66 9.17 17.47 -8.40
CA ALA A 66 9.11 16.28 -9.27
C ALA A 66 9.22 14.95 -8.49
N ILE A 67 9.99 14.92 -7.39
CA ILE A 67 10.10 13.72 -6.55
C ILE A 67 8.77 13.46 -5.83
N HIS A 68 8.20 14.50 -5.23
CA HIS A 68 6.90 14.40 -4.56
C HIS A 68 5.81 13.92 -5.53
N GLN A 69 5.70 14.54 -6.70
CA GLN A 69 4.69 14.18 -7.69
C GLN A 69 4.86 12.73 -8.20
N SER A 70 6.11 12.29 -8.41
CA SER A 70 6.38 10.90 -8.80
C SER A 70 5.93 9.89 -7.75
N VAL A 71 6.23 10.15 -6.47
CA VAL A 71 5.83 9.29 -5.35
C VAL A 71 4.32 9.33 -5.14
N LYS A 72 3.70 10.52 -5.17
CA LYS A 72 2.24 10.72 -5.02
C LYS A 72 1.48 9.91 -6.07
N ALA A 73 1.85 10.02 -7.34
CA ALA A 73 1.23 9.26 -8.43
C ALA A 73 1.35 7.74 -8.21
N ALA A 74 2.53 7.25 -7.82
CA ALA A 74 2.76 5.84 -7.57
C ALA A 74 1.95 5.31 -6.36
N VAL A 75 1.78 6.11 -5.30
CA VAL A 75 0.92 5.76 -4.15
C VAL A 75 -0.53 5.66 -4.59
N ILE A 76 -1.07 6.68 -5.27
CA ILE A 76 -2.47 6.71 -5.73
C ILE A 76 -2.79 5.48 -6.59
N GLN A 77 -1.94 5.15 -7.55
CA GLN A 77 -2.13 3.97 -8.40
C GLN A 77 -2.20 2.66 -7.60
N ARG A 78 -1.38 2.53 -6.55
CA ARG A 78 -1.32 1.29 -5.74
C ARG A 78 -2.48 1.18 -4.76
N LEU A 79 -3.03 2.30 -4.29
CA LEU A 79 -4.24 2.29 -3.47
C LEU A 79 -5.40 1.63 -4.21
N GLU A 80 -5.56 1.88 -5.51
CA GLU A 80 -6.60 1.26 -6.32
C GLU A 80 -6.41 -0.26 -6.44
N THR A 81 -5.16 -0.73 -6.53
CA THR A 81 -4.83 -2.17 -6.54
C THR A 81 -5.12 -2.82 -5.18
N LEU A 82 -4.87 -2.11 -4.08
CA LEU A 82 -5.21 -2.58 -2.74
C LEU A 82 -6.72 -2.69 -2.55
N LYS A 83 -7.47 -1.61 -2.87
CA LYS A 83 -8.94 -1.56 -2.78
C LYS A 83 -9.60 -2.66 -3.61
N GLY A 84 -9.24 -2.74 -4.89
CA GLY A 84 -9.84 -3.69 -5.82
C GLY A 84 -9.55 -5.16 -5.48
N SER A 85 -8.46 -5.44 -4.77
CA SER A 85 -8.18 -6.79 -4.29
C SER A 85 -8.89 -7.13 -2.98
N LEU A 86 -9.06 -6.16 -2.07
CA LEU A 86 -9.73 -6.36 -0.78
C LEU A 86 -11.23 -6.60 -0.92
N ALA A 87 -11.88 -5.83 -1.80
CA ALA A 87 -13.31 -5.95 -2.09
C ALA A 87 -13.71 -7.32 -2.68
N LYS A 88 -12.74 -8.12 -3.14
CA LYS A 88 -12.95 -9.48 -3.68
C LYS A 88 -12.73 -10.58 -2.64
N LEU A 89 -12.38 -10.22 -1.41
CA LEU A 89 -12.14 -11.14 -0.30
C LEU A 89 -13.33 -11.21 0.67
N ASP A 90 -14.36 -10.40 0.42
CA ASP A 90 -15.68 -10.44 1.04
C ASP A 90 -16.65 -11.23 0.16
#